data_AF-A0A959ZBR3-F1
#
_entry.id   AF-A0A959ZBR3-F1
#
_cell.length_a   1.000
_cell.length_b   1.000
_cell.length_c   1.000
_cell.angle_alpha   90.00
_cell.angle_beta   90.00
_cell.angle_gamma   90.00
#
_symmetry.space_group_name_H-M   'P 1'
#
loop_
_entity.id
_entity.type
_entity.pdbx_description
1 polymer ?
#
loop_
_entity_poly.entity_id
_entity_poly.type
_entity_poly.pdbx_seq_one_letter_code
_entity_poly.pdbx_strand_id
1 'polypeptide(L)'
;MAEAIEPPERPEPESGPAGGEARRVGDSSSLLVRWMSITDANSGGFIHGGTVMRLVDEAAGLAAIKHSGRRVVTAGMDRMTFNTP
;
A
#
# COMPACT_ATOMS: atom_id res chain seq x y z
N MET A 1 7.83 15.42 -39.78
CA MET A 1 6.56 14.82 -39.35
C MET A 1 6.85 14.09 -38.06
N ALA A 2 6.30 14.55 -36.93
CA ALA A 2 6.46 13.87 -35.65
C ALA A 2 5.30 12.89 -35.51
N GLU A 3 5.61 11.61 -35.43
CA GLU A 3 4.64 10.57 -35.15
C GLU A 3 4.22 10.73 -33.67
N ALA A 4 2.94 11.07 -33.46
CA ALA A 4 2.39 11.16 -32.12
C ALA A 4 2.38 9.75 -31.53
N ILE A 5 3.16 9.54 -30.47
CA ILE A 5 3.08 8.30 -29.68
C ILE A 5 1.70 8.30 -29.03
N GLU A 6 0.83 7.39 -29.46
CA GLU A 6 -0.47 7.20 -28.83
C GLU A 6 -0.27 6.85 -27.35
N PRO A 7 -1.02 7.48 -26.43
CA PRO A 7 -0.96 7.14 -25.02
C PRO A 7 -1.30 5.65 -24.85
N PRO A 8 -0.64 4.94 -23.92
CA PRO A 8 -0.92 3.52 -23.70
C PRO A 8 -2.40 3.34 -23.37
N GLU A 9 -3.04 2.36 -24.00
CA GLU A 9 -4.42 1.99 -23.70
C GLU A 9 -4.58 1.78 -22.19
N ARG A 10 -5.58 2.45 -21.61
CA ARG A 10 -5.91 2.24 -20.20
C ARG A 10 -6.40 0.81 -20.07
N PRO A 11 -5.82 -0.02 -19.18
CA PRO A 11 -6.35 -1.36 -18.97
C PRO A 11 -7.83 -1.25 -18.59
N GLU A 12 -8.67 -1.96 -19.34
CA GLU A 12 -10.08 -2.15 -18.98
C GLU A 12 -10.16 -2.57 -17.50
N PRO A 13 -11.04 -1.97 -16.70
CA PRO A 13 -11.15 -2.33 -15.30
C PRO A 13 -11.48 -3.82 -15.21
N GLU A 14 -10.51 -4.63 -14.77
CA GLU A 14 -10.74 -6.05 -14.49
C GLU A 14 -12.02 -6.14 -13.66
N SER A 15 -13.01 -6.88 -14.16
CA SER A 15 -14.30 -7.10 -13.52
C SER A 15 -14.11 -8.01 -12.30
N GLY A 16 -13.48 -7.46 -11.26
CA GLY A 16 -13.44 -8.07 -9.94
C GLY A 16 -14.87 -8.31 -9.44
N PRO A 17 -15.07 -9.28 -8.54
CA PRO A 17 -16.37 -9.88 -8.25
C PRO A 17 -17.43 -8.79 -8.04
N ALA A 18 -18.40 -8.77 -8.95
CA ALA A 18 -19.58 -7.94 -8.83
C ALA A 18 -20.42 -8.48 -7.66
N GLY A 19 -20.69 -7.63 -6.67
CA GLY A 19 -21.74 -7.89 -5.67
C GLY A 19 -21.32 -8.75 -4.47
N GLY A 20 -20.22 -8.41 -3.80
CA GLY A 20 -19.93 -8.95 -2.47
C GLY A 20 -20.81 -8.29 -1.40
N GLU A 21 -21.43 -9.08 -0.53
CA GLU A 21 -22.09 -8.63 0.71
C GLU A 21 -21.16 -7.68 1.50
N ALA A 22 -21.75 -6.73 2.24
CA ALA A 22 -20.97 -5.78 3.03
C ALA A 22 -20.03 -6.53 3.99
N ARG A 23 -18.72 -6.30 3.83
CA ARG A 23 -17.69 -6.96 4.64
C ARG A 23 -17.45 -6.19 5.94
N ARG A 24 -17.20 -6.90 7.03
CA ARG A 24 -16.84 -6.29 8.31
C ARG A 24 -15.37 -5.91 8.29
N VAL A 25 -14.99 -4.92 9.11
CA VAL A 25 -13.58 -4.50 9.25
C VAL A 25 -12.66 -5.67 9.62
N GLY A 26 -13.15 -6.56 10.49
CA GLY A 26 -12.41 -7.74 10.95
C GLY A 26 -12.01 -8.71 9.83
N ASP A 27 -12.82 -8.81 8.77
CA ASP A 27 -12.59 -9.75 7.65
C ASP A 27 -11.34 -9.39 6.83
N SER A 28 -10.94 -8.11 6.90
CA SER A 28 -9.78 -7.56 6.19
C SER A 28 -8.60 -7.20 7.10
N SER A 29 -8.68 -7.52 8.40
CA SER A 29 -7.59 -7.23 9.34
C SER A 29 -6.27 -7.87 8.87
N SER A 30 -5.18 -7.09 8.91
CA SER A 30 -3.87 -7.49 8.40
C SER A 30 -2.78 -7.03 9.35
N LEU A 31 -1.88 -7.95 9.69
CA LEU A 31 -0.73 -7.73 10.55
C LEU A 31 0.53 -8.08 9.78
N LEU A 32 1.51 -7.17 9.81
CA LEU A 32 2.83 -7.39 9.24
C LEU A 32 3.87 -7.20 10.35
N VAL A 33 4.73 -8.20 10.51
CA VAL A 33 5.81 -8.19 11.50
C VAL A 33 7.13 -8.38 10.76
N ARG A 34 8.09 -7.50 11.04
CA ARG A 34 9.41 -7.55 10.42
C ARG A 34 10.48 -7.18 11.44
N TRP A 35 11.57 -7.95 11.44
CA TRP A 35 12.81 -7.58 12.13
C TRP A 35 13.55 -6.49 11.34
N MET A 36 13.99 -5.47 12.06
CA MET A 36 14.78 -4.38 11.48
C MET A 36 16.27 -4.71 11.55
N SER A 37 17.01 -4.32 10.52
CA SER A 37 18.46 -4.53 10.40
C SER A 37 19.22 -3.22 10.25
N ILE A 38 20.56 -3.30 10.27
CA ILE A 38 21.46 -2.18 10.01
C ILE A 38 21.16 -1.52 8.65
N THR A 39 20.73 -2.30 7.66
CA THR A 39 20.32 -1.79 6.34
C THR A 39 19.05 -0.96 6.34
N ASP A 40 18.24 -1.06 7.40
CA ASP A 40 17.01 -0.29 7.58
C ASP A 40 17.25 1.03 8.33
N ALA A 41 18.45 1.18 8.92
CA ALA A 41 18.85 2.34 9.68
C ALA A 41 19.51 3.42 8.81
N ASN A 42 19.36 4.67 9.24
CA ASN A 42 20.12 5.79 8.73
C ASN A 42 21.53 5.85 9.35
N SER A 43 22.38 6.77 8.89
CA SER A 43 23.75 6.92 9.39
C SER A 43 23.86 7.28 10.88
N GLY A 44 22.75 7.71 11.52
CA GLY A 44 22.65 7.95 12.96
C GLY A 44 22.25 6.72 13.78
N GLY A 45 22.04 5.56 13.14
CA GLY A 45 21.67 4.31 13.80
C GLY A 45 20.18 4.14 14.10
N PHE A 46 19.33 5.08 13.67
CA PHE A 46 17.87 4.99 13.83
C PHE A 46 17.21 4.44 12.57
N ILE A 47 16.09 3.74 12.73
CA ILE A 47 15.34 3.24 11.57
C ILE A 47 14.88 4.41 10.71
N HIS A 48 15.11 4.31 9.41
CA HIS A 48 14.68 5.34 8.48
C HIS A 48 13.15 5.40 8.45
N GLY A 49 12.58 6.60 8.60
CA GLY A 49 11.12 6.77 8.63
C GLY A 49 10.42 6.21 7.38
N GLY A 50 11.07 6.31 6.21
CA GLY A 50 10.59 5.68 4.97
C GLY A 50 10.44 4.16 5.04
N THR A 51 11.28 3.47 5.84
CA THR A 51 11.14 2.02 6.05
C THR A 51 9.87 1.71 6.82
N VAL A 52 9.57 2.46 7.87
CA VAL A 52 8.33 2.31 8.65
C VAL A 52 7.11 2.67 7.80
N MET A 53 7.18 3.77 7.03
CA MET A 53 6.09 4.17 6.12
C MET A 53 5.77 3.09 5.09
N ARG A 54 6.78 2.45 4.51
CA ARG A 54 6.59 1.31 3.59
C ARG A 54 5.84 0.17 4.27
N LEU A 55 6.21 -0.23 5.48
CA LEU A 55 5.54 -1.34 6.19
C LEU A 55 4.08 -1.01 6.50
N VAL A 56 3.78 0.25 6.83
CA VAL A 56 2.40 0.70 7.06
C VAL A 56 1.58 0.67 5.77
N ASP A 57 2.14 1.15 4.66
CA ASP A 57 1.47 1.12 3.35
C ASP A 57 1.25 -0.33 2.86
N GLU A 58 2.22 -1.23 3.06
CA GLU A 58 2.06 -2.66 2.74
C GLU A 58 0.93 -3.32 3.53
N ALA A 59 0.85 -3.07 4.84
CA ALA A 59 -0.23 -3.61 5.66
C ALA A 59 -1.60 -3.03 5.25
N ALA A 60 -1.67 -1.73 4.92
CA ALA A 60 -2.87 -1.08 4.44
C ALA A 60 -3.32 -1.63 3.07
N GLY A 61 -2.38 -1.82 2.14
CA GLY A 61 -2.62 -2.42 0.83
C GLY A 61 -3.19 -3.84 0.94
N LEU A 62 -2.61 -4.68 1.81
CA LEU A 62 -3.13 -6.01 2.10
C LEU A 62 -4.57 -5.98 2.63
N ALA A 63 -4.85 -5.08 3.58
CA ALA A 63 -6.20 -4.91 4.11
C ALA A 63 -7.18 -4.44 3.01
N ALA A 64 -6.79 -3.48 2.18
CA ALA A 64 -7.61 -2.95 1.09
C ALA A 64 -7.89 -4.01 -0.01
N ILE A 65 -6.90 -4.83 -0.37
CA ILE A 65 -7.09 -5.94 -1.32
C ILE A 65 -8.08 -6.96 -0.75
N LYS A 66 -7.91 -7.37 0.52
CA LYS A 66 -8.86 -8.30 1.18
C LYS A 66 -10.26 -7.71 1.26
N HIS A 67 -10.37 -6.43 1.61
CA HIS A 67 -11.66 -5.78 1.79
C HIS A 67 -12.39 -5.54 0.46
N SER A 68 -11.67 -5.17 -0.60
CA SER A 68 -12.27 -4.89 -1.91
C SER A 68 -12.44 -6.14 -2.77
N GLY A 69 -11.55 -7.12 -2.63
CA GLY A 69 -11.42 -8.25 -3.56
C GLY A 69 -10.93 -7.83 -4.94
N ARG A 70 -10.20 -6.71 -5.04
CA ARG A 70 -9.72 -6.12 -6.30
C ARG A 70 -8.29 -5.61 -6.17
N ARG A 71 -7.69 -5.25 -7.30
CA ARG A 71 -6.45 -4.45 -7.31
C ARG A 71 -6.74 -3.06 -6.75
N VAL A 72 -5.81 -2.55 -5.96
CA VAL A 72 -5.92 -1.25 -5.30
C VAL A 72 -4.62 -0.47 -5.47
N VAL A 73 -4.70 0.84 -5.29
CA VAL A 73 -3.55 1.75 -5.23
C VAL A 73 -3.72 2.67 -4.04
N THR A 74 -2.61 3.14 -3.47
CA THR A 74 -2.63 4.16 -2.43
C THR A 74 -2.93 5.51 -3.05
N ALA A 75 -4.09 6.10 -2.72
CA ALA A 75 -4.47 7.41 -3.23
C ALA A 75 -3.76 8.55 -2.46
N GLY A 76 -3.50 8.34 -1.17
CA GLY A 76 -2.81 9.29 -0.31
C GLY A 76 -2.66 8.74 1.10
N MET A 77 -1.74 9.34 1.86
CA MET A 77 -1.57 9.11 3.29
C MET A 77 -1.65 10.47 3.98
N ASP A 78 -2.56 10.64 4.95
CA ASP A 78 -2.81 11.96 5.55
C ASP A 78 -1.69 12.38 6.51
N ARG A 79 -1.56 11.71 7.65
CA ARG A 79 -0.60 12.06 8.69
C ARG A 79 0.00 10.83 9.34
N MET A 80 1.32 10.82 9.43
CA MET A 80 2.09 9.90 10.26
C MET A 80 2.93 10.70 11.26
N THR A 81 3.01 10.22 12.50
CA THR A 81 3.83 10.84 13.55
C THR A 81 4.73 9.77 14.15
N PHE A 82 6.04 10.04 14.15
CA PHE A 82 7.05 9.20 14.77
C PHE A 82 7.25 9.65 16.22
N ASN A 83 6.63 8.95 17.15
CA ASN A 83 6.62 9.35 18.57
C ASN A 83 7.94 9.02 19.28
N THR A 84 8.68 8.04 18.78
CA THR A 84 9.91 7.53 19.40
C THR A 84 10.86 7.08 18.29
N PRO A 85 12.18 7.32 18.44
CA PRO A 85 13.19 6.86 17.50
C PRO A 85 13.29 5.33 17.38
#